data_AF-A0A846P8V4-F1
#
_entry.id   AF-A0A846P8V4-F1
#
_cell.length_a   1.000
_cell.length_b   1.000
_cell.length_c   1.000
_cell.angle_alpha   90.00
_cell.angle_beta   90.00
_cell.angle_gamma   90.00
#
_symmetry.space_group_name_H-M   'P 1'
#
loop_
_entity.id
_entity.type
_entity.pdbx_description
1 polymer ?
#
loop_
_entity_poly.entity_id
_entity_poly.type
_entity_poly.pdbx_seq_one_letter_code
_entity_poly.pdbx_strand_id
1 'polypeptide(L)'
;MNSLAYPLFILKNHRGFALFSVVVIAALQYLIIELMTTLNTDAFINTIFSQLPERFRLLVSENFIARMSAEGAAAFGFNHPIVLALLVINAINIPTRHIAGEIESGTMEWLLAHPMKRMRILGSLWISGGFLIFLIICGAWTGSFLALAATHHYTYETFVKMLQIGTNLWLLSVLVLSFSILISAFGKEGSRVGMRCAAVILIFYFLHFLGTLWKFLEAIKPFNIFTYYQPQKLMFDERSFWLHLCVLSVLIGLCLIISVKQFQRRDIPG
;
A
#
# COMPACT_ATOMS: atom_id res chain seq x y z
N MET A 1 -0.85 19.28 27.31
CA MET A 1 -1.57 18.95 26.06
C MET A 1 -2.33 17.64 26.25
N ASN A 2 -3.61 17.59 25.88
CA ASN A 2 -4.36 16.33 25.80
C ASN A 2 -3.55 15.32 24.99
N SER A 3 -3.53 14.06 25.43
CA SER A 3 -2.82 12.96 24.75
C SER A 3 -3.18 12.81 23.27
N LEU A 4 -4.35 13.33 22.87
CA LEU A 4 -4.91 13.30 21.53
C LEU A 4 -4.55 14.50 20.65
N ALA A 5 -3.94 15.57 21.19
CA ALA A 5 -3.67 16.79 20.42
C ALA A 5 -2.68 16.57 19.27
N TYR A 6 -1.61 15.80 19.51
CA TYR A 6 -0.59 15.49 18.51
C TYR A 6 -1.10 14.59 17.37
N PRO A 7 -1.80 13.46 17.61
CA PRO A 7 -2.36 12.66 16.51
C PRO A 7 -3.40 13.44 15.69
N LEU A 8 -4.23 14.28 16.34
CA LEU A 8 -5.19 15.14 15.62
C LEU A 8 -4.49 16.19 14.74
N PHE A 9 -3.36 16.73 15.20
CA PHE A 9 -2.56 17.65 14.41
C PHE A 9 -2.03 17.00 13.12
N ILE A 10 -1.49 15.77 13.22
CA ILE A 10 -1.03 15.00 12.05
C ILE A 10 -2.19 14.78 11.06
N LEU A 11 -3.35 14.34 11.57
CA LEU A 11 -4.54 14.12 10.74
C LEU A 11 -4.96 15.42 10.02
N LYS A 12 -5.01 16.54 10.73
CA LYS A 12 -5.42 17.84 10.15
C LYS A 12 -4.46 18.30 9.05
N ASN A 13 -3.16 18.04 9.20
CA ASN A 13 -2.14 18.48 8.25
C ASN A 13 -2.12 17.64 6.95
N HIS A 14 -2.45 16.35 7.05
CA HIS A 14 -2.40 15.42 5.90
C HIS A 14 -3.79 15.07 5.32
N ARG A 15 -4.89 15.50 5.94
CA ARG A 15 -6.26 15.18 5.48
C ARG A 15 -6.54 15.55 4.03
N GLY A 16 -5.99 16.66 3.52
CA GLY A 16 -6.28 17.12 2.16
C GLY A 16 -5.80 16.11 1.12
N PHE A 17 -4.53 15.70 1.24
CA PHE A 17 -3.94 14.71 0.33
C PHE A 17 -4.49 13.30 0.56
N ALA A 18 -4.78 12.93 1.81
CA ALA A 18 -5.43 11.66 2.12
C ALA A 18 -6.84 11.58 1.52
N LEU A 19 -7.66 12.63 1.64
CA LEU A 19 -9.00 12.69 1.04
C LEU A 19 -8.93 12.65 -0.49
N PHE A 20 -8.00 13.39 -1.10
CA PHE A 20 -7.74 13.29 -2.53
C PHE A 20 -7.41 11.84 -2.93
N SER A 21 -6.55 11.17 -2.17
CA SER A 21 -6.17 9.78 -2.42
C SER A 21 -7.36 8.82 -2.27
N VAL A 22 -8.20 9.00 -1.25
CA VAL A 22 -9.46 8.26 -1.04
C VAL A 22 -10.35 8.37 -2.28
N VAL A 23 -10.63 9.59 -2.74
CA VAL A 23 -11.53 9.85 -3.86
C VAL A 23 -10.99 9.26 -5.15
N VAL A 24 -9.70 9.49 -5.45
CA VAL A 24 -9.08 8.99 -6.69
C VAL A 24 -9.05 7.47 -6.71
N ILE A 25 -8.67 6.82 -5.60
CA ILE A 25 -8.60 5.36 -5.53
C ILE A 25 -10.00 4.75 -5.59
N ALA A 26 -10.99 5.33 -4.91
CA ALA A 26 -12.37 4.88 -4.98
C ALA A 26 -12.91 4.98 -6.42
N ALA A 27 -12.72 6.12 -7.08
CA ALA A 27 -13.14 6.34 -8.46
C ALA A 27 -12.44 5.38 -9.44
N LEU A 28 -11.13 5.16 -9.26
CA LEU A 28 -10.36 4.26 -10.10
C LEU A 28 -10.82 2.81 -9.93
N GLN A 29 -11.05 2.35 -8.70
CA GLN A 29 -11.58 1.02 -8.43
C GLN A 29 -12.95 0.82 -9.06
N TYR A 30 -13.84 1.80 -8.89
CA TYR A 30 -15.15 1.79 -9.48
C TYR A 30 -15.07 1.68 -11.01
N LEU A 31 -14.27 2.54 -11.63
CA LEU A 31 -14.09 2.59 -13.08
C LEU A 31 -13.49 1.30 -13.65
N ILE A 32 -12.49 0.70 -12.99
CA ILE A 32 -11.86 -0.53 -13.48
C ILE A 32 -12.86 -1.69 -13.51
N ILE A 33 -13.65 -1.86 -12.45
CA ILE A 33 -14.63 -2.94 -12.36
C ILE A 33 -15.79 -2.67 -13.32
N GLU A 34 -16.33 -1.46 -13.35
CA GLU A 34 -17.40 -1.06 -14.27
C GLU A 34 -16.97 -1.27 -15.74
N LEU A 35 -15.77 -0.84 -16.12
CA LEU A 35 -15.22 -1.06 -17.45
C LEU A 35 -15.17 -2.56 -17.79
N MET A 36 -14.70 -3.41 -16.88
CA MET A 36 -14.59 -4.85 -17.14
C MET A 36 -15.95 -5.56 -17.22
N THR A 37 -16.93 -5.11 -16.45
CA THR A 37 -18.30 -5.67 -16.46
C THR A 37 -19.16 -5.17 -17.62
N THR A 38 -18.93 -3.95 -18.11
CA THR A 38 -19.67 -3.38 -19.25
C THR A 38 -19.18 -3.92 -20.59
N LEU A 39 -17.91 -4.31 -20.66
CA LEU A 39 -17.43 -5.15 -21.75
C LEU A 39 -18.16 -6.48 -21.65
N ASN A 40 -19.00 -6.83 -22.64
CA ASN A 40 -19.61 -8.16 -22.77
C ASN A 40 -18.50 -9.20 -22.83
N THR A 41 -18.05 -9.67 -21.66
CA THR A 41 -16.82 -10.45 -21.53
C THR A 41 -16.99 -11.75 -22.30
N ASP A 42 -18.19 -12.31 -22.30
CA ASP A 42 -18.55 -13.49 -23.08
C ASP A 42 -18.45 -13.25 -24.59
N ALA A 43 -18.99 -12.13 -25.09
CA ALA A 43 -18.91 -11.80 -26.51
C ALA A 43 -17.47 -11.50 -26.94
N PHE A 44 -16.71 -10.81 -26.09
CA PHE A 44 -15.31 -10.48 -26.31
C PHE A 44 -14.43 -11.74 -26.31
N ILE A 45 -14.60 -12.61 -25.30
CA ILE A 45 -13.94 -13.90 -25.19
C ILE A 45 -14.28 -14.75 -26.42
N ASN A 46 -15.56 -14.89 -26.80
CA ASN A 46 -15.95 -15.68 -27.98
C ASN A 46 -15.39 -15.12 -29.30
N THR A 47 -15.30 -13.80 -29.43
CA THR A 47 -14.69 -13.14 -30.60
C THR A 47 -13.18 -13.39 -30.65
N ILE A 48 -12.49 -13.30 -29.52
CA ILE A 48 -11.06 -13.62 -29.43
C ILE A 48 -10.83 -15.11 -29.70
N PHE A 49 -11.61 -16.01 -29.07
CA PHE A 49 -11.48 -17.44 -29.24
C PHE A 49 -11.71 -17.89 -30.69
N SER A 50 -12.66 -17.28 -31.40
CA SER A 50 -12.92 -17.58 -32.81
C SER A 50 -11.81 -17.07 -33.74
N GLN A 51 -11.17 -15.95 -33.42
CA GLN A 51 -10.03 -15.41 -34.18
C GLN A 51 -8.68 -16.02 -33.80
N LEU A 52 -8.56 -16.69 -32.65
CA LEU A 52 -7.34 -17.35 -32.23
C LEU A 52 -7.10 -18.66 -33.02
N PRO A 53 -5.91 -18.84 -33.62
CA PRO A 53 -5.51 -20.13 -34.20
C PRO A 53 -5.53 -21.24 -33.14
N GLU A 54 -5.88 -22.47 -33.51
CA GLU A 54 -6.06 -23.60 -32.56
C GLU A 54 -4.88 -23.80 -31.61
N ARG A 55 -3.65 -23.56 -32.07
CA ARG A 55 -2.43 -23.68 -31.24
C ARG A 55 -2.38 -22.69 -30.07
N PHE A 56 -3.05 -21.53 -30.19
CA PHE A 56 -3.10 -20.52 -29.14
C PHE A 56 -4.34 -20.68 -28.23
N ARG A 57 -5.37 -21.41 -28.67
CA ARG A 57 -6.54 -21.72 -27.80
C ARG A 57 -6.14 -22.54 -26.58
N LEU A 58 -5.16 -23.42 -26.72
CA LEU A 58 -4.58 -24.21 -25.62
C LEU A 58 -3.86 -23.35 -24.56
N LEU A 59 -3.51 -22.10 -24.87
CA LEU A 59 -2.88 -21.15 -23.94
C LEU A 59 -3.90 -20.29 -23.19
N VAL A 60 -5.14 -20.20 -23.69
CA VAL A 60 -6.25 -19.52 -22.98
C VAL A 60 -6.80 -20.49 -21.92
N SER A 61 -6.04 -20.61 -20.82
CA SER A 61 -6.43 -21.43 -19.67
C SER A 61 -7.61 -20.83 -18.90
N GLU A 62 -8.33 -21.65 -18.15
CA GLU A 62 -9.40 -21.20 -17.23
C GLU A 62 -8.92 -20.09 -16.29
N ASN A 63 -7.65 -20.12 -15.87
CA ASN A 63 -7.03 -19.07 -15.05
C ASN A 63 -6.95 -17.71 -15.74
N PHE A 64 -6.79 -17.68 -17.07
CA PHE A 64 -6.79 -16.43 -17.83
C PHE A 64 -8.21 -15.84 -17.89
N ILE A 65 -9.20 -16.68 -18.13
CA ILE A 65 -10.62 -16.28 -18.18
C ILE A 65 -11.07 -15.77 -16.79
N ALA A 66 -10.75 -16.49 -15.72
CA ALA A 66 -11.07 -16.08 -14.35
C ALA A 66 -10.45 -14.71 -14.00
N ARG A 67 -9.25 -14.40 -14.50
CA ARG A 67 -8.61 -13.10 -14.29
C ARG A 67 -9.22 -11.95 -15.10
N MET A 68 -10.00 -12.27 -16.14
CA MET A 68 -10.78 -11.30 -16.92
C MET A 68 -12.19 -11.08 -16.34
N SER A 69 -12.55 -11.74 -15.24
CA SER A 69 -13.83 -11.53 -14.55
C SER A 69 -13.83 -10.24 -13.73
N ALA A 70 -15.00 -9.87 -13.20
CA ALA A 70 -15.15 -8.77 -12.24
C ALA A 70 -14.25 -8.92 -11.00
N GLU A 71 -14.01 -10.16 -10.54
CA GLU A 71 -13.14 -10.45 -9.40
C GLU A 71 -11.67 -10.21 -9.75
N GLY A 72 -11.26 -10.65 -10.94
CA GLY A 72 -9.93 -10.38 -11.48
C GLY A 72 -9.69 -8.87 -11.64
N ALA A 73 -10.70 -8.13 -12.12
CA ALA A 73 -10.69 -6.68 -12.25
C ALA A 73 -10.54 -5.98 -10.88
N ALA A 74 -11.30 -6.42 -9.88
CA ALA A 74 -11.19 -5.90 -8.51
C ALA A 74 -9.77 -6.12 -7.95
N ALA A 75 -9.24 -7.35 -8.04
CA ALA A 75 -7.89 -7.67 -7.61
C ALA A 75 -6.82 -6.85 -8.36
N PHE A 76 -7.01 -6.63 -9.66
CA PHE A 76 -6.12 -5.82 -10.49
C PHE A 76 -6.15 -4.34 -10.06
N GLY A 77 -7.32 -3.78 -9.79
CA GLY A 77 -7.47 -2.41 -9.32
C GLY A 77 -6.64 -2.13 -8.07
N PHE A 78 -6.59 -3.09 -7.13
CA PHE A 78 -5.78 -2.99 -5.91
C PHE A 78 -4.27 -3.02 -6.17
N ASN A 79 -3.81 -3.57 -7.29
CA ASN A 79 -2.40 -3.56 -7.69
C ASN A 79 -2.05 -2.42 -8.65
N HIS A 80 -3.01 -1.55 -8.97
CA HIS A 80 -2.80 -0.54 -9.99
C HIS A 80 -1.69 0.44 -9.57
N PRO A 81 -0.74 0.80 -10.46
CA PRO A 81 0.41 1.64 -10.09
C PRO A 81 0.02 2.98 -9.44
N ILE A 82 -1.10 3.58 -9.86
CA ILE A 82 -1.62 4.81 -9.25
C ILE A 82 -2.02 4.60 -7.78
N VAL A 83 -2.68 3.47 -7.45
CA VAL A 83 -3.07 3.12 -6.08
C VAL A 83 -1.84 2.95 -5.21
N LEU A 84 -0.87 2.17 -5.69
CA LEU A 84 0.40 1.93 -5.00
C LEU A 84 1.18 3.23 -4.81
N ALA A 85 1.26 4.08 -5.84
CA ALA A 85 1.96 5.36 -5.77
C ALA A 85 1.33 6.30 -4.73
N LEU A 86 0.01 6.47 -4.73
CA LEU A 86 -0.68 7.33 -3.76
C LEU A 86 -0.48 6.85 -2.32
N LEU A 87 -0.58 5.54 -2.08
CA LEU A 87 -0.34 4.96 -0.75
C LEU A 87 1.11 5.15 -0.30
N VAL A 88 2.07 4.87 -1.18
CA VAL A 88 3.51 5.06 -0.90
C VAL A 88 3.84 6.52 -0.63
N ILE A 89 3.30 7.46 -1.41
CA ILE A 89 3.51 8.90 -1.19
C ILE A 89 2.96 9.33 0.16
N ASN A 90 1.75 8.90 0.55
CA ASN A 90 1.21 9.18 1.89
C ASN A 90 2.09 8.58 2.99
N ALA A 91 2.49 7.32 2.83
CA ALA A 91 3.30 6.59 3.80
C ALA A 91 4.71 7.19 4.00
N ILE A 92 5.29 7.79 2.94
CA ILE A 92 6.58 8.49 3.02
C ILE A 92 6.42 9.90 3.59
N ASN A 93 5.45 10.67 3.10
CA ASN A 93 5.31 12.10 3.42
C ASN A 93 4.99 12.39 4.89
N ILE A 94 4.23 11.51 5.54
CA ILE A 94 3.85 11.69 6.94
C ILE A 94 5.09 11.70 7.85
N PRO A 95 5.95 10.66 7.85
CA PRO A 95 7.11 10.63 8.72
C PRO A 95 8.25 11.54 8.28
N THR A 96 8.46 11.77 6.98
CA THR A 96 9.51 12.68 6.52
C THR A 96 9.27 14.10 7.01
N ARG A 97 8.01 14.56 6.97
CA ARG A 97 7.62 15.91 7.41
C ARG A 97 7.70 16.08 8.92
N HIS A 98 7.26 15.08 9.69
CA HIS A 98 7.17 15.17 11.16
C HIS A 98 8.44 14.76 11.91
N ILE A 99 9.42 14.14 11.23
CA ILE A 99 10.71 13.81 11.85
C ILE A 99 11.81 14.65 11.20
N ALA A 100 12.20 14.33 9.98
CA ALA A 100 13.35 14.98 9.34
C ALA A 100 13.04 16.45 8.97
N GLY A 101 11.81 16.76 8.58
CA GLY A 101 11.37 18.13 8.30
C GLY A 101 11.34 19.02 9.55
N GLU A 102 10.85 18.50 10.68
CA GLU A 102 10.84 19.25 11.95
C GLU A 102 12.26 19.47 12.52
N ILE A 103 13.20 18.57 12.23
CA ILE A 103 14.63 18.76 12.52
C ILE A 103 15.21 19.86 11.63
N GLU A 104 14.93 19.82 10.33
CA GLU A 104 15.41 20.80 9.35
C GLU A 104 14.91 22.22 9.66
N SER A 105 13.67 22.37 10.13
CA SER A 105 13.09 23.67 10.50
C SER A 105 13.44 24.16 11.90
N GLY A 106 14.24 23.42 12.68
CA GLY A 106 14.55 23.74 14.08
C GLY A 106 13.35 23.68 15.04
N THR A 107 12.18 23.25 14.57
CA THR A 107 10.96 23.20 15.39
C THR A 107 10.90 21.96 16.28
N MET A 108 11.75 20.97 16.04
CA MET A 108 11.84 19.79 16.89
C MET A 108 12.29 20.13 18.32
N GLU A 109 13.05 21.21 18.52
CA GLU A 109 13.42 21.72 19.84
C GLU A 109 12.20 22.13 20.66
N TRP A 110 11.22 22.81 20.05
CA TRP A 110 9.96 23.17 20.70
C TRP A 110 9.09 21.95 21.07
N LEU A 111 9.12 20.91 20.23
CA LEU A 111 8.40 19.65 20.48
C LEU A 111 9.04 18.86 21.63
N LEU A 112 10.38 18.90 21.76
CA LEU A 112 11.17 18.21 22.79
C LEU A 112 11.31 19.01 24.08
N ALA A 113 11.09 20.33 24.06
CA ALA A 113 10.99 21.17 25.26
C ALA A 113 9.82 20.74 26.17
N HIS A 114 8.86 20.00 25.63
CA HIS A 114 7.82 19.35 26.39
C HIS A 114 8.28 17.96 26.87
N PRO A 115 7.95 17.54 28.11
CA PRO A 115 8.34 16.25 28.69
C PRO A 115 7.55 15.07 28.08
N MET A 116 7.62 14.93 26.75
CA MET A 116 7.02 13.86 25.98
C MET A 116 8.07 12.77 25.79
N LYS A 117 7.77 11.55 26.25
CA LYS A 117 8.63 10.38 25.97
C LYS A 117 8.76 10.22 24.44
N ARG A 118 9.98 10.16 23.92
CA ARG A 118 10.28 9.98 22.48
C ARG A 118 9.49 8.82 21.83
N MET A 119 9.28 7.74 22.58
CA MET A 119 8.43 6.60 22.19
C MET A 119 6.99 6.99 21.85
N ARG A 120 6.42 7.93 22.59
CA ARG A 120 5.05 8.37 22.42
C ARG A 120 4.90 9.17 21.13
N ILE A 121 5.90 9.98 20.77
CA ILE A 121 5.91 10.76 19.52
C ILE A 121 5.92 9.81 18.33
N LEU A 122 6.87 8.87 18.28
CA LEU A 122 6.96 7.87 17.21
C LEU A 122 5.72 6.98 17.15
N GLY A 123 5.21 6.52 18.30
CA GLY A 123 4.00 5.70 18.37
C GLY A 123 2.76 6.43 17.87
N SER A 124 2.54 7.68 18.29
CA SER A 124 1.44 8.51 17.81
C SER A 124 1.55 8.77 16.31
N LEU A 125 2.75 9.03 15.81
CA LEU A 125 2.99 9.23 14.38
C LEU A 125 2.67 7.98 13.56
N TRP A 126 3.14 6.81 14.01
CA TRP A 126 2.87 5.54 13.35
C TRP A 126 1.38 5.19 13.37
N ILE A 127 0.69 5.36 14.51
CA ILE A 127 -0.75 5.10 14.64
C ILE A 127 -1.55 6.06 13.73
N SER A 128 -1.25 7.36 13.75
CA SER A 128 -1.94 8.34 12.90
C SER A 128 -1.69 8.09 11.42
N GLY A 129 -0.46 7.77 11.03
CA GLY A 129 -0.12 7.43 9.65
C GLY A 129 -0.81 6.16 9.20
N GLY A 130 -0.77 5.10 10.01
CA GLY A 130 -1.45 3.83 9.74
C GLY A 130 -2.97 4.01 9.62
N PHE A 131 -3.56 4.88 10.44
CA PHE A 131 -4.97 5.22 10.37
C PHE A 131 -5.34 6.00 9.10
N LEU A 132 -4.52 6.96 8.66
CA LEU A 132 -4.75 7.65 7.39
C LEU A 132 -4.68 6.70 6.20
N ILE A 133 -3.68 5.82 6.18
CA ILE A 133 -3.54 4.79 5.15
C ILE A 133 -4.75 3.83 5.18
N PHE A 134 -5.24 3.47 6.38
CA PHE A 134 -6.45 2.67 6.53
C PHE A 134 -7.67 3.35 5.91
N LEU A 135 -7.88 4.65 6.15
CA LEU A 135 -8.97 5.41 5.53
C LEU A 135 -8.88 5.43 4.00
N ILE A 136 -7.67 5.53 3.45
CA ILE A 136 -7.43 5.44 2.01
C ILE A 136 -7.89 4.08 1.46
N ILE A 137 -7.62 3.01 2.19
CA ILE A 137 -8.01 1.64 1.81
C ILE A 137 -9.51 1.43 1.98
N CYS A 138 -10.15 2.04 2.98
CA CYS A 138 -11.61 2.11 3.04
C CYS A 138 -12.19 2.75 1.79
N GLY A 139 -11.55 3.78 1.23
CA GLY A 139 -11.92 4.35 -0.08
C GLY A 139 -11.82 3.34 -1.23
N ALA A 140 -10.76 2.52 -1.24
CA ALA A 140 -10.63 1.46 -2.23
C ALA A 140 -11.76 0.43 -2.12
N TRP A 141 -12.06 -0.02 -0.89
CA TRP A 141 -13.16 -0.95 -0.63
C TRP A 141 -14.51 -0.36 -1.03
N THR A 142 -14.82 0.89 -0.68
CA THR A 142 -16.10 1.51 -1.05
C THR A 142 -16.25 1.62 -2.55
N GLY A 143 -15.21 2.04 -3.28
CA GLY A 143 -15.22 2.09 -4.74
C GLY A 143 -15.47 0.72 -5.37
N SER A 144 -14.77 -0.32 -4.90
CA SER A 144 -14.93 -1.66 -5.43
C SER A 144 -16.30 -2.27 -5.10
N PHE A 145 -16.77 -2.14 -3.86
CA PHE A 145 -18.08 -2.66 -3.45
C PHE A 145 -19.25 -1.94 -4.13
N LEU A 146 -19.12 -0.63 -4.37
CA LEU A 146 -20.14 0.13 -5.11
C LEU A 146 -20.26 -0.38 -6.55
N ALA A 147 -19.14 -0.65 -7.23
CA ALA A 147 -19.16 -1.19 -8.59
C ALA A 147 -19.70 -2.63 -8.64
N LEU A 148 -19.32 -3.50 -7.70
CA LEU A 148 -19.85 -4.87 -7.65
C LEU A 148 -21.34 -4.91 -7.32
N ALA A 149 -21.82 -4.01 -6.47
CA ALA A 149 -23.24 -3.87 -6.17
C ALA A 149 -24.03 -3.38 -7.40
N ALA A 150 -23.50 -2.40 -8.13
CA ALA A 150 -24.13 -1.87 -9.34
C ALA A 150 -24.22 -2.91 -10.47
N THR A 151 -23.27 -3.85 -10.51
CA THR A 151 -23.16 -4.85 -11.58
C THR A 151 -23.73 -6.22 -11.19
N HIS A 152 -24.30 -6.36 -9.99
CA HIS A 152 -24.85 -7.62 -9.45
C HIS A 152 -23.85 -8.79 -9.35
N HIS A 153 -22.54 -8.54 -9.38
CA HIS A 153 -21.48 -9.55 -9.23
C HIS A 153 -21.01 -9.72 -7.78
N TYR A 154 -21.86 -9.41 -6.82
CA TYR A 154 -21.53 -9.47 -5.41
C TYR A 154 -21.72 -10.89 -4.84
N THR A 155 -20.61 -11.54 -4.47
CA THR A 155 -20.66 -12.78 -3.69
C THR A 155 -19.99 -12.61 -2.32
N TYR A 156 -20.39 -13.44 -1.36
CA TYR A 156 -19.77 -13.46 -0.03
C TYR A 156 -18.26 -13.79 -0.09
N GLU A 157 -17.88 -14.68 -1.01
CA GLU A 157 -16.48 -15.06 -1.19
C GLU A 157 -15.65 -13.87 -1.70
N THR A 158 -16.10 -13.20 -2.76
CA THR A 158 -15.44 -12.01 -3.30
C THR A 158 -15.27 -10.94 -2.21
N PHE A 159 -16.29 -10.73 -1.37
CA PHE A 159 -16.23 -9.80 -0.24
C PHE A 159 -15.09 -10.14 0.73
N VAL A 160 -14.98 -11.39 1.17
CA VAL A 160 -13.92 -11.83 2.08
C VAL A 160 -12.53 -11.69 1.43
N LYS A 161 -12.37 -12.07 0.17
CA LYS A 161 -11.10 -11.91 -0.56
C LYS A 161 -10.68 -10.45 -0.69
N MET A 162 -11.62 -9.54 -0.97
CA MET A 162 -11.34 -8.11 -1.06
C MET A 162 -10.90 -7.51 0.28
N LEU A 163 -11.48 -7.96 1.39
CA LEU A 163 -11.04 -7.55 2.72
C LEU A 163 -9.61 -8.05 3.02
N GLN A 164 -9.29 -9.29 2.64
CA GLN A 164 -7.94 -9.83 2.76
C GLN A 164 -6.93 -9.04 1.90
N ILE A 165 -7.27 -8.75 0.64
CA ILE A 165 -6.43 -7.97 -0.27
C ILE A 165 -6.19 -6.57 0.27
N GLY A 166 -7.24 -5.86 0.69
CA GLY A 166 -7.12 -4.51 1.25
C GLY A 166 -6.31 -4.50 2.55
N THR A 167 -6.49 -5.51 3.42
CA THR A 167 -5.71 -5.64 4.66
C THR A 167 -4.24 -5.93 4.36
N ASN A 168 -3.94 -6.76 3.34
CA ASN A 168 -2.57 -7.01 2.91
C ASN A 168 -1.93 -5.74 2.33
N LEU A 169 -2.67 -4.97 1.53
CA LEU A 169 -2.22 -3.67 1.01
C LEU A 169 -1.96 -2.66 2.14
N TRP A 170 -2.81 -2.67 3.17
CA TRP A 170 -2.65 -1.86 4.36
C TRP A 170 -1.35 -2.19 5.08
N LEU A 171 -1.08 -3.48 5.32
CA LEU A 171 0.16 -3.93 5.94
C LEU A 171 1.39 -3.56 5.11
N LEU A 172 1.36 -3.74 3.79
CA LEU A 172 2.45 -3.30 2.92
C LEU A 172 2.70 -1.79 3.04
N SER A 173 1.63 -0.99 3.03
CA SER A 173 1.73 0.47 3.14
C SER A 173 2.21 0.92 4.53
N VAL A 174 1.81 0.21 5.59
CA VAL A 174 2.30 0.42 6.95
C VAL A 174 3.76 -0.01 7.10
N LEU A 175 4.22 -1.04 6.38
CA LEU A 175 5.64 -1.38 6.30
C LEU A 175 6.44 -0.24 5.65
N VAL A 176 5.94 0.35 4.57
CA VAL A 176 6.54 1.53 3.94
C VAL A 176 6.57 2.72 4.90
N LEU A 177 5.51 2.94 5.67
CA LEU A 177 5.46 3.97 6.72
C LEU A 177 6.54 3.72 7.78
N SER A 178 6.64 2.50 8.32
CA SER A 178 7.65 2.13 9.32
C SER A 178 9.08 2.26 8.78
N PHE A 179 9.30 1.88 7.52
CA PHE A 179 10.58 2.05 6.84
C PHE A 179 10.93 3.54 6.66
N SER A 180 9.95 4.37 6.35
CA SER A 180 10.14 5.81 6.20
C SER A 180 10.43 6.49 7.55
N ILE A 181 9.81 6.03 8.64
CA ILE A 181 10.17 6.43 10.01
C ILE A 181 11.63 6.07 10.31
N LEU A 182 12.05 4.85 9.97
CA LEU A 182 13.41 4.38 10.17
C LEU A 182 14.44 5.27 9.47
N ILE A 183 14.28 5.52 8.17
CA ILE A 183 15.20 6.40 7.43
C ILE A 183 15.16 7.82 7.98
N SER A 184 13.98 8.33 8.33
CA SER A 184 13.85 9.67 8.92
C SER A 184 14.58 9.78 10.26
N ALA A 185 14.65 8.69 11.04
CA ALA A 185 15.41 8.65 12.28
C ALA A 185 16.94 8.76 12.07
N PHE A 186 17.45 8.51 10.87
CA PHE A 186 18.87 8.75 10.50
C PHE A 186 19.09 10.08 9.76
N GLY A 187 18.06 10.61 9.09
CA GLY A 187 18.16 11.84 8.30
C GLY A 187 18.14 13.13 9.12
N LYS A 188 18.58 14.22 8.49
CA LYS A 188 18.49 15.59 9.02
C LYS A 188 17.62 16.52 8.17
N GLU A 189 17.39 16.16 6.90
CA GLU A 189 16.68 16.98 5.92
C GLU A 189 15.49 16.19 5.39
N GLY A 190 14.28 16.74 5.54
CA GLY A 190 13.03 16.06 5.18
C GLY A 190 12.95 15.71 3.70
N SER A 191 13.38 16.65 2.84
CA SER A 191 13.37 16.47 1.38
C SER A 191 14.29 15.33 0.92
N ARG A 192 15.54 15.29 1.39
CA ARG A 192 16.51 14.24 1.06
C ARG A 192 16.08 12.87 1.59
N VAL A 193 15.50 12.80 2.78
CA VAL A 193 14.96 11.55 3.33
C VAL A 193 13.80 11.05 2.46
N GLY A 194 12.86 11.92 2.10
CA GLY A 194 11.73 11.57 1.24
C GLY A 194 12.18 10.99 -0.09
N MET A 195 13.15 11.63 -0.75
CA MET A 195 13.72 11.14 -2.01
C MET A 195 14.40 9.77 -1.85
N ARG A 196 15.16 9.55 -0.77
CA ARG A 196 15.80 8.25 -0.49
C ARG A 196 14.77 7.14 -0.28
N CYS A 197 13.72 7.40 0.51
CA CYS A 197 12.63 6.44 0.70
C CYS A 197 11.97 6.10 -0.64
N ALA A 198 11.60 7.12 -1.42
CA ALA A 198 10.94 6.94 -2.70
C ALA A 198 11.81 6.14 -3.68
N ALA A 199 13.10 6.44 -3.77
CA ALA A 199 14.04 5.72 -4.62
C ALA A 199 14.15 4.24 -4.24
N VAL A 200 14.27 3.92 -2.94
CA VAL A 200 14.36 2.53 -2.47
C VAL A 200 13.08 1.76 -2.78
N ILE A 201 11.92 2.34 -2.52
CA ILE A 201 10.63 1.67 -2.77
C ILE A 201 10.40 1.49 -4.27
N LEU A 202 10.78 2.47 -5.09
CA LEU A 202 10.72 2.38 -6.54
C LEU A 202 11.63 1.25 -7.07
N ILE A 203 12.85 1.12 -6.53
CA ILE A 203 13.76 0.01 -6.87
C ILE A 203 13.13 -1.33 -6.49
N PHE A 204 12.54 -1.46 -5.30
CA PHE A 204 11.83 -2.68 -4.93
C PHE A 204 10.68 -2.98 -5.90
N TYR A 205 9.89 -1.98 -6.29
CA TYR A 205 8.82 -2.17 -7.26
C TYR A 205 9.36 -2.66 -8.61
N PHE A 206 10.41 -2.02 -9.14
CA PHE A 206 11.04 -2.43 -10.40
C PHE A 206 11.65 -3.82 -10.33
N LEU A 207 12.35 -4.17 -9.26
CA LEU A 207 12.93 -5.50 -9.07
C LEU A 207 11.85 -6.59 -8.99
N HIS A 208 10.70 -6.28 -8.38
CA HIS A 208 9.57 -7.20 -8.33
C HIS A 208 8.98 -7.43 -9.73
N PHE A 209 8.80 -6.34 -10.48
CA PHE A 209 8.33 -6.39 -11.86
C PHE A 209 9.28 -7.21 -12.75
N LEU A 210 10.58 -6.90 -12.72
CA LEU A 210 11.60 -7.63 -13.49
C LEU A 210 11.71 -9.09 -13.06
N GLY A 211 11.61 -9.39 -11.76
CA GLY A 211 11.58 -10.77 -11.26
C GLY A 211 10.39 -11.58 -11.77
N THR A 212 9.29 -10.91 -12.12
CA THR A 212 8.12 -11.57 -12.72
C THR A 212 8.35 -11.89 -14.20
N LEU A 213 9.18 -11.12 -14.90
CA LEU A 213 9.48 -11.32 -16.32
C LEU A 213 10.67 -12.26 -16.55
N TRP A 214 11.70 -12.19 -15.72
CA TRP A 214 12.98 -12.87 -15.95
C TRP A 214 13.31 -13.89 -14.86
N LYS A 215 13.52 -15.14 -15.27
CA LYS A 215 13.80 -16.28 -14.37
C LYS A 215 15.08 -16.09 -13.52
N PHE A 216 16.08 -15.38 -14.04
CA PHE A 216 17.32 -15.07 -13.30
C PHE A 216 17.07 -14.23 -12.03
N LEU A 217 16.09 -13.34 -12.07
CA LEU A 217 15.74 -12.45 -10.96
C LEU A 217 14.75 -13.10 -9.98
N GLU A 218 14.34 -14.34 -10.23
CA GLU A 218 13.44 -15.09 -9.35
C GLU A 218 14.03 -15.31 -7.96
N ALA A 219 15.36 -15.49 -7.87
CA ALA A 219 16.09 -15.64 -6.62
C ALA A 219 15.99 -14.39 -5.71
N ILE A 220 15.69 -13.21 -6.26
CA ILE A 220 15.58 -11.96 -5.51
C ILE A 220 14.16 -11.78 -4.93
N LYS A 221 13.15 -12.49 -5.47
CA LYS A 221 11.75 -12.35 -5.03
C LYS A 221 11.56 -12.49 -3.51
N PRO A 222 12.18 -13.45 -2.79
CA PRO A 222 11.97 -13.59 -1.34
C PRO A 222 12.38 -12.36 -0.52
N PHE A 223 13.35 -11.59 -1.02
CA PHE A 223 13.86 -10.39 -0.36
C PHE A 223 13.07 -9.12 -0.71
N ASN A 224 12.13 -9.20 -1.65
CA ASN A 224 11.37 -8.06 -2.12
C ASN A 224 10.04 -7.93 -1.38
N ILE A 225 9.77 -6.74 -0.83
CA ILE A 225 8.54 -6.44 -0.07
C ILE A 225 7.26 -6.65 -0.91
N PHE A 226 7.31 -6.38 -2.23
CA PHE A 226 6.15 -6.50 -3.11
C PHE A 226 5.79 -7.97 -3.42
N THR A 227 6.71 -8.92 -3.20
CA THR A 227 6.41 -10.35 -3.37
C THR A 227 5.33 -10.84 -2.40
N TYR A 228 5.21 -10.21 -1.24
CA TYR A 228 4.19 -10.52 -0.23
C TYR A 228 2.85 -9.84 -0.52
N TYR A 229 2.75 -9.05 -1.60
CA TYR A 229 1.52 -8.42 -2.06
C TYR A 229 1.17 -8.85 -3.48
N GLN A 230 0.40 -9.93 -3.58
CA GLN A 230 0.00 -10.53 -4.86
C GLN A 230 -1.53 -10.66 -4.91
N PRO A 231 -2.28 -9.57 -5.12
CA PRO A 231 -3.73 -9.54 -4.94
C PRO A 231 -4.48 -10.51 -5.85
N GLN A 232 -4.02 -10.68 -7.10
CA GLN A 232 -4.59 -11.67 -8.03
C GLN A 232 -4.48 -13.11 -7.47
N LYS A 233 -3.33 -13.46 -6.88
CA LYS A 233 -3.11 -14.78 -6.30
C LYS A 233 -3.88 -15.00 -4.99
N LEU A 234 -4.15 -13.92 -4.25
CA LEU A 234 -5.03 -13.99 -3.08
C LEU A 234 -6.50 -14.16 -3.49
N MET A 235 -6.92 -13.53 -4.60
CA MET A 235 -8.30 -13.64 -5.08
C MET A 235 -8.65 -15.09 -5.47
N PHE A 236 -7.73 -15.80 -6.13
CA PHE A 236 -7.93 -17.17 -6.62
C PHE A 236 -7.29 -18.27 -5.74
N ASP A 237 -7.04 -17.99 -4.45
CA ASP A 237 -6.48 -18.94 -3.48
C ASP A 237 -5.14 -19.60 -3.84
N GLU A 238 -4.39 -19.02 -4.78
CA GLU A 238 -3.05 -19.49 -5.17
C GLU A 238 -1.99 -19.18 -4.08
N ARG A 239 -2.31 -18.34 -3.08
CA ARG A 239 -1.39 -17.88 -2.03
C ARG A 239 -2.07 -17.74 -0.67
N SER A 240 -1.36 -18.15 0.38
CA SER A 240 -1.81 -17.97 1.77
C SER A 240 -1.72 -16.52 2.24
N PHE A 241 -2.86 -15.93 2.61
CA PHE A 241 -2.97 -14.61 3.24
C PHE A 241 -2.20 -14.54 4.57
N TRP A 242 -2.30 -15.58 5.41
CA TRP A 242 -1.71 -15.61 6.75
C TRP A 242 -0.19 -15.53 6.72
N LEU A 243 0.45 -16.22 5.76
CA LEU A 243 1.90 -16.17 5.62
C LEU A 243 2.37 -14.75 5.29
N HIS A 244 1.70 -14.06 4.37
CA HIS A 244 2.03 -12.69 4.00
C HIS A 244 1.83 -11.73 5.18
N LEU A 245 0.73 -11.89 5.92
CA LEU A 245 0.44 -11.12 7.13
C LEU A 245 1.54 -11.27 8.17
N CYS A 246 1.98 -12.50 8.46
CA CYS A 246 3.05 -12.77 9.43
C CYS A 246 4.36 -12.12 9.00
N VAL A 247 4.80 -12.30 7.75
CA VAL A 247 6.07 -11.74 7.27
C VAL A 247 6.07 -10.22 7.30
N LEU A 248 5.01 -9.58 6.79
CA LEU A 248 4.90 -8.11 6.79
C LEU A 248 4.86 -7.56 8.22
N SER A 249 4.13 -8.21 9.13
CA SER A 249 4.05 -7.79 10.53
C SER A 249 5.40 -7.88 11.25
N VAL A 250 6.18 -8.95 11.00
CA VAL A 250 7.53 -9.10 11.55
C VAL A 250 8.46 -7.99 11.03
N LEU A 251 8.42 -7.71 9.72
CA LEU A 251 9.23 -6.64 9.12
C LEU A 251 8.84 -5.25 9.67
N ILE A 252 7.56 -4.98 9.86
CA ILE A 252 7.05 -3.76 10.50
C ILE A 252 7.65 -3.63 11.92
N GLY A 253 7.56 -4.70 12.71
CA GLY A 253 8.10 -4.75 14.07
C GLY A 253 9.60 -4.48 14.11
N LEU A 254 10.37 -5.10 13.21
CA LEU A 254 11.82 -4.88 13.11
C LEU A 254 12.15 -3.42 12.77
N CYS A 255 11.49 -2.83 11.76
CA CYS A 255 11.69 -1.43 11.41
C CYS A 255 11.41 -0.49 12.59
N LEU A 256 10.32 -0.73 13.33
CA LEU A 256 9.95 0.08 14.49
C LEU A 256 10.96 -0.07 15.64
N ILE A 257 11.39 -1.29 15.96
CA ILE A 257 12.37 -1.54 17.02
C ILE A 257 13.70 -0.83 16.71
N ILE A 258 14.19 -0.91 15.47
CA ILE A 258 15.42 -0.23 15.06
C ILE A 258 15.24 1.29 15.10
N SER A 259 14.10 1.79 14.62
CA SER A 259 13.77 3.22 14.65
C SER A 259 13.79 3.78 16.07
N VAL A 260 13.17 3.06 17.01
CA VAL A 260 13.13 3.41 18.42
C VAL A 260 14.53 3.44 19.03
N LYS A 261 15.32 2.39 18.82
CA LYS A 261 16.70 2.32 19.35
C LYS A 261 17.56 3.46 18.81
N GLN A 262 17.43 3.77 17.53
CA GLN A 262 18.16 4.87 16.91
C GLN A 262 17.73 6.23 17.47
N PHE A 263 16.42 6.46 17.61
CA PHE A 263 15.89 7.72 18.09
C PHE A 263 16.17 7.97 19.58
N GLN A 264 16.37 6.91 20.38
CA GLN A 264 16.82 7.02 21.78
C GLN A 264 18.29 7.39 21.90
N ARG A 265 19.16 6.85 21.02
CA ARG A 265 20.61 7.10 21.04
C ARG A 265 21.02 8.42 20.42
N ARG A 266 20.15 9.04 19.63
CA ARG A 266 20.45 10.28 18.94
C ARG A 266 20.37 11.45 19.91
N ASP A 267 21.50 12.08 20.17
CA ASP A 267 21.55 13.42 20.76
C ASP A 267 21.04 14.39 19.70
N ILE A 268 19.89 15.00 20.00
CA ILE A 268 19.33 16.06 19.19
C ILE A 268 20.01 17.30 19.75
N PRO A 269 20.90 17.98 18.99
CA PRO A 269 21.49 19.22 19.47
C PRO A 269 20.32 20.18 19.78
N GLY A 270 20.30 20.66 21.02
CA GLY A 270 19.45 21.78 21.41
C GLY A 270 20.21 23.09 21.32
#